data_AF-A0A921LB28-F1
#
_entry.id   AF-A0A921LB28-F1
#
_cell.length_a   1.000
_cell.length_b   1.000
_cell.length_c   1.000
_cell.angle_alpha   90.00
_cell.angle_beta   90.00
_cell.angle_gamma   90.00
#
_symmetry.space_group_name_H-M   'P 1'
#
loop_
_entity.id
_entity.type
_entity.pdbx_description
1 polymer ?
#
loop_
_entity_poly.entity_id
_entity_poly.type
_entity_poly.pdbx_seq_one_letter_code
_entity_poly.pdbx_strand_id
1 'polypeptide(L)' 'LNISGGQRQKIVLARAKIHDSDIILIDEGTSAIDSKGTKEILNNLLKSKATIVFIAHNFSSELQKIFDREIHLSKN' A
#
# COMPACT_ATOMS: atom_id res chain seq x y z
N LEU A 1 15.93 8.46 13.97
CA LEU A 1 16.00 7.29 13.06
C LEU A 1 15.50 7.75 11.69
N ASN A 2 16.37 7.83 10.69
CA ASN A 2 15.92 8.10 9.31
C ASN A 2 15.44 6.77 8.70
N ILE A 3 14.12 6.57 8.75
CA ILE A 3 13.45 5.40 8.20
C ILE A 3 13.12 5.72 6.73
N SER A 4 13.61 4.91 5.79
CA SER A 4 13.20 5.05 4.39
C SER A 4 11.71 4.71 4.24
N GLY A 5 11.01 5.24 3.23
CA GLY A 5 9.59 4.86 3.07
C GLY A 5 9.40 3.35 2.81
N GLY A 6 10.41 2.68 2.24
CA GLY A 6 10.56 1.21 2.24
C GLY A 6 10.42 0.56 3.60
N GLN A 7 11.17 1.06 4.57
CA GLN A 7 11.14 0.56 5.94
C GLN A 7 9.81 0.93 6.63
N ARG A 8 9.27 2.12 6.36
CA ARG A 8 7.97 2.55 6.91
C ARG A 8 6.84 1.62 6.50
N GLN A 9 6.79 1.19 5.23
CA GLN A 9 5.78 0.26 4.74
C GLN A 9 5.93 -1.15 5.34
N LYS A 10 7.16 -1.64 5.52
CA LYS A 10 7.40 -2.92 6.21
C LYS A 10 6.91 -2.89 7.66
N ILE A 11 7.07 -1.76 8.35
CA ILE A 11 6.54 -1.58 9.71
C ILE A 11 5.01 -1.60 9.70
N VAL A 12 4.36 -0.94 8.73
CA VAL A 12 2.90 -0.98 8.58
C VAL A 12 2.41 -2.41 8.32
N LEU A 13 3.09 -3.17 7.45
CA LEU A 13 2.80 -4.60 7.21
C LEU A 13 2.91 -5.43 8.48
N ALA A 14 4.00 -5.26 9.24
CA ALA A 14 4.20 -5.98 10.49
C ALA A 14 3.08 -5.64 11.51
N ARG A 15 2.72 -4.36 11.64
CA ARG A 15 1.64 -3.91 12.53
C ARG A 15 0.29 -4.47 12.12
N ALA A 16 -0.04 -4.44 10.83
CA ALA A 16 -1.30 -4.97 10.32
C ALA A 16 -1.44 -6.47 10.59
N LYS A 17 -0.35 -7.25 10.41
CA LYS A 17 -0.32 -8.68 10.73
C LYS A 17 -0.45 -8.97 12.22
N ILE A 18 0.18 -8.17 13.07
CA ILE A 18 0.13 -8.36 14.53
C ILE A 18 -1.27 -8.07 15.08
N HIS A 19 -1.95 -7.05 14.55
CA HIS A 19 -3.21 -6.57 15.08
C HIS A 19 -4.46 -7.09 14.36
N ASP A 20 -4.31 -8.00 13.39
CA ASP A 20 -5.40 -8.53 12.55
C ASP A 20 -6.37 -7.43 12.10
N SER A 21 -5.81 -6.33 11.59
CA SER A 21 -6.58 -5.11 11.35
C SER A 21 -7.57 -5.28 10.21
N ASP A 22 -8.84 -4.96 10.44
CA ASP A 22 -9.90 -5.04 9.41
C ASP A 22 -9.68 -4.06 8.25
N ILE A 23 -9.00 -2.93 8.49
CA ILE A 23 -8.72 -1.88 7.51
C ILE A 23 -7.26 -1.44 7.62
N ILE A 24 -6.59 -1.32 6.47
CA ILE A 24 -5.20 -0.86 6.35
C ILE A 24 -5.16 0.33 5.40
N LEU A 25 -4.78 1.50 5.93
CA LEU A 25 -4.55 2.71 5.15
C LEU A 25 -3.05 2.88 4.86
N ILE A 26 -2.70 2.97 3.59
CA ILE A 26 -1.33 3.20 3.12
C ILE A 26 -1.30 4.53 2.40
N ASP A 27 -0.71 5.53 3.05
CA ASP A 27 -0.48 6.84 2.47
C ASP A 27 0.94 6.94 1.89
N GLU A 28 1.07 7.62 0.74
CA GLU A 28 2.32 7.74 -0.03
C GLU A 28 3.00 6.40 -0.38
N GLY A 29 2.23 5.40 -0.82
CA GLY A 29 2.74 4.05 -1.04
C GLY A 29 3.79 3.88 -2.16
N THR A 30 4.01 4.91 -2.97
CA THR A 30 4.85 4.87 -4.18
C THR A 30 6.06 5.81 -4.17
N SER A 31 6.13 6.78 -3.24
CA SER A 31 7.14 7.86 -3.29
C SER A 31 8.54 7.43 -2.87
N ALA A 32 8.67 6.30 -2.16
CA ALA A 32 9.90 5.92 -1.47
C ALA A 32 10.36 4.47 -1.72
N ILE A 33 9.72 3.75 -2.64
CA ILE A 33 10.02 2.35 -2.95
C ILE A 33 10.04 2.13 -4.46
N ASP A 34 11.10 1.47 -4.93
CA ASP A 34 11.15 0.84 -6.25
C ASP A 34 9.90 -0.02 -6.48
N SER A 35 9.16 0.24 -7.55
CA SER A 35 7.87 -0.36 -7.92
C SER A 35 7.73 -1.87 -7.62
N LYS A 36 8.83 -2.63 -7.68
CA LYS A 36 8.88 -4.05 -7.32
C LYS A 36 8.63 -4.32 -5.83
N GLY A 37 9.25 -3.57 -4.93
CA GLY A 37 9.11 -3.77 -3.48
C GLY A 37 7.71 -3.48 -2.97
N THR A 38 7.05 -2.45 -3.51
CA THR A 38 5.66 -2.12 -3.17
C THR A 38 4.71 -3.25 -3.56
N LYS A 39 4.90 -3.85 -4.76
CA LYS A 39 4.08 -4.99 -5.19
C LYS A 39 4.23 -6.20 -4.27
N GLU A 40 5.45 -6.55 -3.86
CA GLU A 40 5.66 -7.67 -2.95
C GLU A 40 4.96 -7.44 -1.60
N ILE A 41 4.97 -6.21 -1.08
CA ILE A 41 4.26 -5.85 0.14
C ILE A 41 2.74 -5.97 -0.07
N LEU A 42 2.20 -5.37 -1.13
CA LEU A 42 0.77 -5.41 -1.42
C LEU A 42 0.27 -6.84 -1.65
N ASN A 43 1.00 -7.67 -2.40
CA ASN A 43 0.66 -9.08 -2.61
C ASN A 43 0.60 -9.88 -1.30
N ASN A 44 1.38 -9.50 -0.29
CA ASN A 44 1.30 -10.13 1.04
C ASN A 44 0.12 -9.61 1.86
N LEU A 45 -0.22 -8.33 1.73
CA LEU A 45 -1.38 -7.74 2.40
C LEU A 45 -2.70 -8.24 1.83
N LEU A 46 -2.79 -8.40 0.51
CA LEU A 46 -3.98 -8.91 -0.20
C LEU A 46 -4.32 -10.37 0.15
N LYS A 47 -3.42 -11.11 0.82
CA LYS A 47 -3.71 -12.44 1.39
C LYS A 47 -4.47 -12.38 2.71
N SER A 48 -4.51 -11.21 3.35
CA SER A 48 -5.29 -11.00 4.58
C SER A 48 -6.77 -10.72 4.24
N LYS A 49 -7.63 -10.75 5.25
CA LYS A 49 -9.04 -10.36 5.11
C LYS A 49 -9.25 -8.84 5.19
N ALA A 50 -8.17 -8.08 5.40
CA ALA A 50 -8.24 -6.64 5.60
C ALA A 50 -8.63 -5.91 4.32
N THR A 51 -9.42 -4.85 4.46
CA THR A 51 -9.66 -3.88 3.40
C THR A 51 -8.44 -2.96 3.28
N ILE A 52 -7.84 -2.85 2.10
CA ILE A 52 -6.67 -2.00 1.88
C ILE A 52 -7.10 -0.74 1.14
N VAL A 53 -6.83 0.42 1.74
CA VAL A 53 -6.95 1.73 1.11
C VAL A 53 -5.54 2.23 0.80
N PHE A 54 -5.21 2.35 -0.48
CA PHE A 54 -3.88 2.74 -0.94
C PHE A 54 -3.94 4.08 -1.66
N ILE A 55 -3.17 5.05 -1.16
CA ILE A 55 -3.08 6.39 -1.71
C ILE A 55 -1.74 6.52 -2.44
N ALA A 56 -1.81 6.89 -3.72
CA ALA A 56 -0.64 7.06 -4.57
C ALA A 56 -0.82 8.22 -5.54
N HIS A 57 0.29 8.86 -5.90
CA HIS A 57 0.32 9.90 -6.94
C HIS A 57 0.51 9.33 -8.34
N ASN A 58 1.13 8.16 -8.46
CA ASN A 58 1.32 7.47 -9.73
C ASN A 58 0.85 6.02 -9.58
N PHE A 59 -0.26 5.71 -10.23
CA PHE A 59 -0.87 4.40 -10.17
C PHE A 59 -0.52 3.65 -11.46
N SER A 60 0.48 2.76 -11.38
CA SER A 60 0.92 2.02 -12.56
C SER A 60 -0.15 1.02 -13.01
N SER A 61 -0.16 0.68 -14.30
CA SER A 61 -1.10 -0.29 -14.87
C SER A 61 -1.04 -1.68 -14.20
N GLU A 62 0.07 -2.01 -13.54
CA GLU A 62 0.20 -3.26 -12.79
C GLU A 62 -0.39 -3.16 -11.39
N LEU A 63 -0.32 -1.99 -10.74
CA LEU A 63 -1.00 -1.74 -9.48
C LEU A 63 -2.51 -1.72 -9.69
N GLN A 64 -3.00 -1.13 -10.78
CA GLN A 64 -4.43 -1.14 -11.12
C GLN A 64 -5.04 -2.55 -11.13
N LYS A 65 -4.29 -3.55 -11.59
CA LYS A 65 -4.77 -4.94 -11.71
C LYS A 65 -4.98 -5.66 -10.38
N ILE A 66 -4.39 -5.15 -9.29
CA ILE A 66 -4.45 -5.81 -7.98
C ILE A 66 -5.45 -5.17 -7.01
N PHE A 67 -6.09 -4.06 -7.40
CA PHE A 67 -7.12 -3.39 -6.60
C PHE A 67 -8.49 -3.58 -7.23
N ASP A 68 -9.50 -3.79 -6.39
CA ASP A 68 -10.88 -3.99 -6.85
C ASP A 68 -11.55 -2.69 -7.33
N ARG A 69 -11.08 -1.54 -6.83
CA ARG A 69 -11.67 -0.21 -7.10
C ARG A 69 -10.58 0.86 -7.18
N GLU A 70 -10.78 1.80 -8.09
CA GLU A 70 -9.94 2.99 -8.28
C GLU A 70 -10.79 4.25 -8.12
N ILE A 71 -10.30 5.22 -7.33
CA ILE A 71 -10.97 6.50 -7.11
C ILE A 71 -9.99 7.60 -7.52
N HIS A 72 -10.34 8.33 -8.58
CA HIS A 72 -9.58 9.49 -9.04
C HIS A 72 -10.12 10.76 -8.41
N LEU A 73 -9.29 11.43 -7.61
CA LEU A 73 -9.60 12.74 -7.03
C LEU A 73 -9.04 13.84 -7.94
N SER A 74 -9.92 14.56 -8.63
CA SER A 74 -9.58 15.78 -9.36
C SER A 74 -10.08 17.02 -8.62
N LYS A 75 -9.33 18.12 -8.68
CA LYS A 75 -9.89 19.43 -8.34
C LYS A 75 -10.84 19.82 -9.48
N ASN A 76 -12.07 20.22 -9.13
CA ASN A 76 -12.99 20.86 -10.06
C ASN A 76 -12.44 22.21 -10.54
#